data_AF-A0AA45L3E5-F1
#
_entry.id   AF-A0AA45L3E5-F1
#
_cell.length_a   1.000
_cell.length_b   1.000
_cell.length_c   1.000
_cell.angle_alpha   90.00
_cell.angle_beta   90.00
_cell.angle_gamma   90.00
#
_symmetry.space_group_name_H-M   'P 1'
#
loop_
_entity.id
_entity.type
_entity.pdbx_description
1 polymer ?
#
loop_
_entity_poly.entity_id
_entity_poly.type
_entity_poly.pdbx_seq_one_letter_code
_entity_poly.pdbx_strand_id
1 'polypeptide(L)'
;MRRLGIALLALGFLLTGCSSGWEGEVRFKVTEVLPERENKSGQLLKPHVLITLDQEMSKDEPALAKEGADLDQFPADVKAGDAVLCQVRSHDDNAFDDVGPKVTISSCRAA
;
A
#
# COMPACT_ATOMS: atom_id res chain seq x y z
N MET A 1 23.22 -17.98 22.57
CA MET A 1 22.98 -16.69 23.27
C MET A 1 22.86 -15.58 22.23
N ARG A 2 21.85 -14.70 22.42
CA ARG A 2 21.56 -13.43 21.74
C ARG A 2 21.15 -13.50 20.25
N ARG A 3 19.85 -13.66 20.02
CA ARG A 3 19.17 -13.21 18.78
C ARG A 3 19.01 -11.69 18.89
N LEU A 4 19.69 -10.93 18.04
CA LEU A 4 19.48 -9.48 17.89
C LEU A 4 18.18 -9.28 17.11
N GLY A 5 17.10 -8.99 17.83
CA GLY A 5 15.86 -8.50 17.23
C GLY A 5 16.06 -7.03 16.83
N ILE A 6 16.09 -6.77 15.53
CA ILE A 6 16.06 -5.41 15.00
C ILE A 6 14.61 -4.94 15.10
N ALA A 7 14.31 -4.13 16.12
CA ALA A 7 13.06 -3.40 16.19
C ALA A 7 13.16 -2.21 15.22
N LEU A 8 12.50 -2.33 14.08
CA LEU A 8 12.24 -1.20 13.18
C LEU A 8 11.23 -0.29 13.88
N LEU A 9 11.71 0.80 14.47
CA LEU A 9 10.89 1.89 14.97
C LEU A 9 10.26 2.60 13.77
N ALA A 10 8.98 2.32 13.51
CA ALA A 10 8.15 3.11 12.62
C ALA A 10 8.00 4.51 13.25
N LEU A 11 8.80 5.46 12.79
CA LEU A 11 8.68 6.88 13.13
C LEU A 11 7.56 7.48 12.28
N GLY A 12 6.32 7.30 12.71
CA GLY A 12 5.17 8.03 12.17
C GLY A 12 5.19 9.49 12.64
N PHE A 13 5.53 10.41 11.75
CA PHE A 13 5.37 11.84 12.00
C PHE A 13 3.89 12.22 11.80
N LEU A 14 3.15 12.31 12.90
CA LEU A 14 1.80 12.88 12.92
C LEU A 14 1.89 14.40 12.71
N LEU A 15 1.88 14.86 11.46
CA LEU A 15 1.62 16.26 11.15
C LEU A 15 0.13 16.53 11.37
N THR A 16 -0.23 16.96 12.58
CA THR A 16 -1.59 17.41 12.93
C THR A 16 -1.89 18.76 12.28
N GLY A 17 -2.06 18.77 10.96
CA GLY A 17 -2.79 19.80 10.23
C GLY A 17 -4.20 19.29 9.97
N CYS A 18 -5.21 20.14 10.15
CA CYS A 18 -6.65 19.83 10.18
C CYS A 18 -7.24 19.30 8.84
N SER A 19 -6.71 18.22 8.29
CA SER A 19 -7.32 17.41 7.24
C SER A 19 -7.32 15.95 7.70
N SER A 20 -8.46 15.28 7.63
CA SER A 20 -8.71 13.87 7.97
C SER A 20 -7.99 12.91 7.00
N GLY A 21 -6.66 12.98 6.97
CA GLY A 21 -5.80 12.12 6.17
C GLY A 21 -4.77 11.41 7.02
N TRP A 22 -4.42 10.19 6.62
CA TRP A 22 -3.35 9.40 7.21
C TRP A 22 -2.29 9.14 6.14
N GLU A 23 -1.02 9.19 6.52
CA GLU A 23 0.10 8.84 5.63
C GLU A 23 1.12 8.02 6.41
N GLY A 24 1.61 6.94 5.83
CA GLY A 24 2.56 6.06 6.49
C GLY A 24 3.16 5.02 5.56
N GLU A 25 4.26 4.44 6.04
CA GLU A 25 4.92 3.33 5.35
C GLU A 25 4.33 2.00 5.81
N VAL A 26 3.89 1.18 4.85
CA VAL A 26 3.21 -0.08 5.11
C VAL A 26 3.95 -1.22 4.41
N ARG A 27 4.15 -2.31 5.14
CA ARG A 27 4.64 -3.57 4.59
C ARG A 27 3.50 -4.35 3.97
N PHE A 28 3.71 -4.74 2.72
CA PHE A 28 2.84 -5.65 2.00
C PHE A 28 3.61 -6.85 1.48
N LYS A 29 2.88 -7.94 1.28
CA LYS A 29 3.32 -9.09 0.49
C LYS A 29 2.72 -9.00 -0.90
N VAL A 30 3.57 -9.16 -1.91
CA VAL A 30 3.15 -9.29 -3.31
C VAL A 30 2.50 -10.65 -3.50
N THR A 31 1.27 -10.65 -3.97
CA THR A 31 0.52 -11.88 -4.22
C THR A 31 0.51 -12.25 -5.70
N GLU A 32 0.46 -11.25 -6.59
CA GLU A 32 0.44 -11.47 -8.03
C GLU A 32 1.00 -10.26 -8.78
N VAL A 33 1.67 -10.50 -9.91
CA VAL A 33 2.09 -9.48 -10.86
C VAL A 33 1.32 -9.72 -12.15
N LEU A 34 0.46 -8.76 -12.51
CA LEU A 34 -0.42 -8.88 -13.66
C LEU A 34 0.16 -8.03 -14.81
N PRO A 35 0.46 -8.64 -15.97
CA PRO A 35 0.96 -7.90 -17.12
C PRO A 35 -0.16 -7.03 -17.71
N GLU A 36 0.23 -6.19 -18.67
CA GLU A 36 -0.71 -5.47 -19.52
C GLU A 36 -1.69 -6.45 -20.18
N ARG A 37 -2.99 -6.15 -20.10
CA ARG A 37 -4.03 -7.04 -20.63
C ARG A 37 -5.25 -6.26 -21.08
N GLU A 38 -5.97 -6.79 -22.05
CA GLU A 38 -7.25 -6.24 -22.49
C GLU A 38 -8.39 -6.75 -21.60
N ASN A 39 -9.30 -5.86 -21.20
CA ASN A 39 -10.51 -6.25 -20.47
C ASN A 39 -11.63 -6.68 -21.44
N LYS A 40 -12.76 -7.15 -20.89
CA LYS A 40 -13.92 -7.61 -21.69
C LYS A 40 -14.55 -6.52 -22.57
N SER A 41 -14.26 -5.25 -22.31
CA SER A 41 -14.74 -4.09 -23.05
C SER A 41 -13.73 -3.58 -24.08
N GLY A 42 -12.62 -4.28 -24.29
CA GLY A 42 -11.58 -3.93 -25.24
C GLY A 42 -10.61 -2.86 -24.76
N GLN A 43 -10.62 -2.52 -23.47
CA GLN A 43 -9.71 -1.51 -22.91
C GLN A 43 -8.42 -2.18 -22.45
N LEU A 44 -7.29 -1.59 -22.85
CA LEU A 44 -5.97 -2.00 -22.39
C LEU A 44 -5.78 -1.54 -20.94
N LEU A 45 -5.61 -2.51 -20.04
CA LEU A 45 -5.30 -2.29 -18.62
C LEU A 45 -3.79 -2.30 -18.44
N LYS A 46 -3.26 -1.28 -17.77
CA LYS A 46 -1.85 -1.21 -17.41
C LYS A 46 -1.42 -2.40 -16.55
N PRO A 47 -0.13 -2.80 -16.61
CA PRO A 47 0.43 -3.75 -15.66
C PRO A 47 0.26 -3.26 -14.21
N HIS A 48 -0.18 -4.15 -13.33
CA HIS A 48 -0.39 -3.83 -11.92
C HIS A 48 0.00 -5.01 -11.02
N VAL A 49 0.24 -4.71 -9.76
CA VAL A 49 0.65 -5.66 -8.73
C VAL A 49 -0.47 -5.78 -7.71
N LEU A 50 -0.85 -7.01 -7.38
CA LEU A 50 -1.76 -7.30 -6.29
C LEU A 50 -0.97 -7.53 -5.02
N ILE A 51 -1.31 -6.81 -3.96
CA ILE A 51 -0.62 -6.87 -2.69
C ILE A 51 -1.59 -7.14 -1.54
N THR A 52 -1.09 -7.72 -0.47
CA THR A 52 -1.84 -7.99 0.76
C THR A 52 -1.04 -7.52 1.95
N LEU A 53 -1.72 -6.95 2.94
CA LEU A 53 -1.11 -6.43 4.16
C LEU A 53 -0.27 -7.53 4.85
N ASP A 54 0.98 -7.20 5.18
CA ASP A 54 1.93 -8.10 5.87
C ASP A 54 2.44 -7.46 7.17
N GLN A 55 1.52 -6.83 7.90
CA GLN A 55 1.74 -6.27 9.24
C GLN A 55 0.40 -6.11 9.97
N GLU A 56 0.45 -5.89 11.28
CA GLU A 56 -0.70 -5.44 12.05
C GLU A 56 -0.88 -3.93 11.87
N MET A 57 -2.12 -3.49 11.66
CA MET A 57 -2.48 -2.07 11.64
C MET A 57 -3.19 -1.71 12.95
N SER A 58 -2.93 -0.52 13.47
CA SER A 58 -3.64 0.01 14.63
C SER A 58 -5.08 0.38 14.28
N LYS A 59 -5.92 0.59 15.31
CA LYS A 59 -7.34 0.95 15.10
C LYS A 59 -7.54 2.34 14.49
N ASP A 60 -6.51 3.19 14.57
CA ASP A 60 -6.54 4.57 14.07
C ASP A 60 -5.99 4.67 12.64
N GLU A 61 -5.59 3.55 12.04
CA GLU A 61 -5.06 3.43 10.68
C GLU A 61 -6.14 2.96 9.69
N PRO A 62 -5.98 3.24 8.38
CA PRO A 62 -6.93 2.77 7.37
C PRO A 62 -7.00 1.24 7.34
N ALA A 63 -8.22 0.72 7.17
CA ALA A 63 -8.45 -0.71 7.00
C ALA A 63 -7.99 -1.16 5.60
N LEU A 64 -6.74 -1.60 5.51
CA LEU A 64 -6.13 -2.14 4.30
C LEU A 64 -6.23 -3.67 4.31
N ALA A 65 -6.64 -4.27 3.20
CA ALA A 65 -6.73 -5.74 3.10
C ALA A 65 -6.03 -6.27 1.85
N LYS A 66 -6.58 -5.94 0.67
CA LYS A 66 -6.05 -6.33 -0.63
C LYS A 66 -6.14 -5.14 -1.55
N GLU A 67 -4.98 -4.70 -2.01
CA GLU A 67 -4.88 -3.50 -2.85
C GLU A 67 -4.22 -3.84 -4.18
N GLY A 68 -4.57 -3.07 -5.21
CA GLY A 68 -3.90 -3.06 -6.50
C GLY A 68 -3.12 -1.77 -6.68
N ALA A 69 -1.90 -1.86 -7.18
CA ALA A 69 -1.06 -0.70 -7.46
C ALA A 69 -0.35 -0.87 -8.82
N ASP A 70 -0.08 0.23 -9.51
CA ASP A 70 0.59 0.21 -10.81
C ASP A 70 2.00 -0.38 -10.68
N LEU A 71 2.40 -1.23 -11.64
CA LEU A 71 3.70 -1.93 -11.59
C LEU A 71 4.90 -0.97 -11.59
N ASP A 72 4.76 0.22 -12.16
CA ASP A 72 5.81 1.25 -12.21
C ASP A 72 6.13 1.86 -10.84
N GLN A 73 5.31 1.60 -9.83
CA GLN A 73 5.55 2.02 -8.45
C GLN A 73 6.46 1.05 -7.68
N PHE A 74 6.79 -0.10 -8.26
CA PHE A 74 7.55 -1.20 -7.62
C PHE A 74 8.97 -1.33 -8.17
N PRO A 75 9.85 -2.07 -7.48
CA PRO A 75 11.13 -2.50 -8.05
C PRO A 75 10.94 -3.27 -9.37
N ALA A 76 11.88 -3.08 -10.31
CA ALA A 76 11.78 -3.62 -11.67
C ALA A 76 11.67 -5.15 -11.76
N ASP A 77 12.14 -5.88 -10.74
CA ASP A 77 12.18 -7.34 -10.65
C ASP A 77 11.22 -7.91 -9.60
N VAL A 78 10.20 -7.14 -9.20
CA VAL A 78 9.19 -7.57 -8.23
C VAL A 78 8.46 -8.84 -8.71
N LYS A 79 8.25 -9.79 -7.80
CA LYS A 79 7.56 -11.05 -8.07
C LYS A 79 6.59 -11.41 -6.95
N ALA A 80 5.65 -12.30 -7.27
CA ALA A 80 4.79 -12.92 -6.27
C ALA A 80 5.63 -13.57 -5.16
N GLY A 81 5.25 -13.31 -3.92
CA GLY A 81 5.94 -13.76 -2.71
C GLY A 81 6.90 -12.75 -2.10
N ASP A 82 7.29 -11.70 -2.82
CA ASP A 82 8.17 -10.66 -2.27
C ASP A 82 7.46 -9.83 -1.19
N ALA A 83 8.23 -9.37 -0.20
CA ALA A 83 7.80 -8.37 0.75
C ALA A 83 8.30 -6.99 0.30
N VAL A 84 7.41 -5.99 0.34
CA VAL A 84 7.69 -4.62 -0.07
C VAL A 84 7.20 -3.63 0.97
N LEU A 85 7.91 -2.50 1.09
CA LEU A 85 7.49 -1.34 1.87
C LEU A 85 7.01 -0.27 0.90
N CYS A 86 5.78 0.17 1.06
CA CYS A 86 5.17 1.20 0.21
C CYS A 86 4.74 2.40 1.05
N GLN A 87 4.81 3.59 0.45
CA GLN A 87 4.17 4.78 1.02
C GLN A 87 2.67 4.71 0.72
N VAL A 88 1.86 4.78 1.77
CA VAL A 88 0.41 4.74 1.70
C VAL A 88 -0.13 6.06 2.22
N ARG A 89 -0.99 6.68 1.42
CA ARG A 89 -1.75 7.85 1.81
C ARG A 89 -3.23 7.53 1.75
N SER A 90 -3.92 7.79 2.85
CA SER A 90 -5.36 7.73 2.95
C SER A 90 -5.90 9.15 3.12
N HIS A 91 -6.89 9.51 2.33
CA HIS A 91 -7.59 10.78 2.47
C HIS A 91 -9.09 10.56 2.32
N ASP A 92 -9.85 11.14 3.25
CA ASP A 92 -11.29 11.31 3.11
C ASP A 92 -11.55 12.71 2.56
N ASP A 93 -12.04 12.77 1.31
CA ASP A 93 -12.32 14.02 0.61
C ASP A 93 -13.50 14.76 1.24
N ASN A 94 -14.46 14.05 1.87
CA ASN A 94 -15.61 14.63 2.58
C ASN A 94 -16.33 13.55 3.41
N ALA A 95 -16.25 13.64 4.75
CA ALA A 95 -16.95 12.75 5.68
C ALA A 95 -18.50 12.84 5.68
N PHE A 96 -19.10 13.42 4.64
CA PHE A 96 -20.54 13.68 4.48
C PHE A 96 -21.20 12.94 3.31
N ASP A 97 -20.43 12.28 2.44
CA ASP A 97 -20.95 11.66 1.21
C ASP A 97 -21.04 10.12 1.25
N ASP A 98 -20.83 9.51 2.42
CA ASP A 98 -20.78 8.05 2.64
C ASP A 98 -19.74 7.32 1.76
N VAL A 99 -18.81 8.03 1.11
CA VAL A 99 -17.71 7.43 0.36
C VAL A 99 -16.56 7.16 1.32
N GLY A 100 -16.17 5.88 1.42
CA GLY A 100 -15.04 5.48 2.26
C GLY A 100 -13.73 6.17 1.86
N PRO A 101 -12.74 6.22 2.77
CA PRO A 101 -11.48 6.92 2.55
C PRO A 101 -10.76 6.38 1.31
N LYS A 102 -10.26 7.28 0.45
CA LYS A 102 -9.46 6.92 -0.72
C LYS A 102 -8.05 6.57 -0.28
N VAL A 103 -7.54 5.45 -0.77
CA VAL A 103 -6.17 4.98 -0.50
C VAL A 103 -5.34 5.09 -1.77
N THR A 104 -4.15 5.67 -1.64
CA THR A 104 -3.14 5.74 -2.69
C THR A 104 -1.87 5.05 -2.22
N ILE A 105 -1.37 4.12 -3.02
CA ILE A 105 -0.07 3.46 -2.84
C ILE A 105 0.94 4.13 -3.77
N SER A 106 2.18 4.30 -3.30
CA SER A 106 3.27 4.83 -4.10
C SER A 106 4.63 4.41 -3.54
N SER A 107 5.69 4.67 -4.32
CA SER A 107 7.09 4.61 -3.85
C SER A 107 7.46 3.28 -3.16
N CYS A 108 7.04 2.15 -3.75
CA CYS A 108 7.31 0.84 -3.19
C CYS A 108 8.78 0.44 -3.38
N ARG A 109 9.35 -0.19 -2.36
CA ARG A 109 10.72 -0.75 -2.39
C ARG A 109 10.75 -2.12 -1.74
N ALA A 110 11.82 -2.88 -1.97
CA ALA A 110 12.06 -4.14 -1.25
C ALA A 110 12.12 -3.89 0.27
N ALA A 111 11.45 -4.75 1.05
CA ALA A 111 11.33 -4.66 2.50
C ALA A 111 12.55 -5.21 3.26
#